data_AF-A0A7S3L7C6-F1
#
_entry.id   AF-A0A7S3L7C6-F1
#
_cell.length_a   1.000
_cell.length_b   1.000
_cell.length_c   1.000
_cell.angle_alpha   90.00
_cell.angle_beta   90.00
_cell.angle_gamma   90.00
#
_symmetry.space_group_name_H-M   'P 1'
#
loop_
_entity.id
_entity.type
_entity.pdbx_description
1 polymer ?
#
loop_
_entity_poly.entity_id
_entity_poly.type
_entity_poly.pdbx_seq_one_letter_code
_entity_poly.pdbx_strand_id
1 'polypeptide(L)'
;LRAFDAAITRPGRFDMQLFVGTPNLNARSLQFRQKLADVPVDPATKEQAMQTYESFLSSFWDEDAKYMNYIEGVKFAGACANVVAKGSSLTNEAMSEILKSQTAVMTVR
;
A
#
# COMPACT_ATOMS: atom_id res chain seq x y z
N LEU A 1 4.52 -22.56 -4.52
CA LEU A 1 3.43 -23.56 -4.74
C LEU A 1 3.86 -24.95 -4.26
N ARG A 2 4.18 -25.12 -2.97
CA ARG A 2 4.51 -26.46 -2.42
C ARG A 2 3.31 -27.16 -1.77
N ALA A 3 2.19 -26.45 -1.61
CA ALA A 3 0.97 -26.96 -0.99
C ALA A 3 -0.02 -27.59 -1.99
N PHE A 4 0.28 -27.55 -3.30
CA PHE A 4 -0.58 -28.11 -4.34
C PHE A 4 0.15 -29.25 -5.06
N ASP A 5 -0.59 -30.30 -5.43
CA ASP A 5 -0.10 -31.38 -6.29
C ASP A 5 0.22 -30.82 -7.69
N ALA A 6 1.38 -31.22 -8.23
CA ALA A 6 1.79 -30.88 -9.59
C ALA A 6 0.83 -31.41 -10.68
N ALA A 7 -0.02 -32.40 -10.36
CA ALA A 7 -1.04 -32.88 -11.29
C ALA A 7 -2.12 -31.83 -11.59
N ILE A 8 -2.37 -30.91 -10.66
CA ILE A 8 -3.45 -29.93 -10.73
C ILE A 8 -3.14 -28.76 -11.68
N THR A 9 -1.86 -28.43 -11.88
CA THR A 9 -1.42 -27.36 -12.80
C THR A 9 -1.29 -27.82 -14.26
N ARG A 10 -1.56 -29.10 -14.55
CA ARG A 10 -1.50 -29.63 -15.92
C ARG A 10 -2.68 -29.11 -16.74
N PRO A 11 -2.50 -28.92 -18.07
CA PRO A 11 -3.59 -28.51 -18.96
C PRO A 11 -4.85 -29.40 -18.81
N GLY A 12 -6.03 -28.80 -18.79
CA GLY A 12 -7.32 -29.49 -18.66
C GLY A 12 -7.78 -29.78 -17.22
N ARG A 13 -7.26 -29.07 -16.22
CA ARG A 13 -7.71 -29.12 -14.82
C ARG A 13 -8.07 -27.73 -14.32
N PHE A 14 -7.06 -26.87 -14.15
CA PHE A 14 -7.25 -25.44 -14.04
C PHE A 14 -6.85 -24.79 -15.36
N ASP A 15 -7.83 -24.22 -16.04
CA ASP A 15 -7.64 -23.69 -17.39
C ASP A 15 -6.93 -22.33 -17.39
N MET A 16 -6.95 -21.60 -16.27
CA MET A 16 -6.32 -20.29 -16.15
C MET A 16 -5.55 -20.15 -14.85
N GLN A 17 -4.29 -19.73 -14.97
CA GLN A 17 -3.46 -19.29 -13.85
C GLN A 17 -3.24 -17.78 -13.96
N LEU A 18 -3.76 -17.03 -12.98
CA LEU A 18 -3.52 -15.60 -12.87
C LEU A 18 -2.39 -15.33 -11.87
N PHE A 19 -1.33 -14.67 -12.35
CA PHE A 19 -0.26 -14.19 -11.47
C PHE A 19 -0.61 -12.80 -10.97
N VAL A 20 -0.60 -12.62 -9.64
CA VAL A 20 -0.81 -11.33 -9.00
C VAL A 20 0.53 -10.84 -8.46
N GLY A 21 1.07 -9.80 -9.08
CA GLY A 21 2.31 -9.15 -8.67
C GLY A 21 2.12 -8.16 -7.50
N THR A 22 3.21 -7.53 -7.07
CA THR A 22 3.14 -6.43 -6.11
C THR A 22 2.47 -5.21 -6.74
N PRO A 23 1.72 -4.41 -5.96
CA PRO A 23 1.06 -3.22 -6.49
C PRO A 23 2.09 -2.17 -6.95
N ASN A 24 1.85 -1.60 -8.12
CA ASN A 24 2.63 -0.47 -8.63
C ASN A 24 2.24 0.84 -7.93
N LEU A 25 2.94 1.94 -8.25
CA LEU A 25 2.71 3.26 -7.65
C LEU A 25 1.23 3.67 -7.74
N ASN A 26 0.65 3.59 -8.95
CA ASN A 26 -0.76 3.96 -9.19
C ASN A 26 -1.74 3.13 -8.35
N ALA A 27 -1.50 1.83 -8.23
CA ALA A 27 -2.32 0.94 -7.42
C ALA A 27 -2.24 1.30 -5.93
N ARG A 28 -1.08 1.77 -5.44
CA ARG A 28 -0.94 2.26 -4.05
C ARG A 28 -1.64 3.59 -3.85
N SER A 29 -1.52 4.53 -4.78
CA SER A 29 -2.28 5.78 -4.75
C SER A 29 -3.80 5.51 -4.74
N LEU A 30 -4.25 4.52 -5.50
CA LEU A 30 -5.65 4.08 -5.49
C LEU A 30 -6.06 3.48 -4.13
N GLN A 31 -5.23 2.64 -3.52
CA GLN A 31 -5.49 2.12 -2.17
C GLN A 31 -5.65 3.25 -1.15
N PHE A 32 -4.78 4.26 -1.21
CA PHE A 32 -4.87 5.43 -0.33
C PHE A 32 -6.13 6.26 -0.59
N ARG A 33 -6.47 6.52 -1.85
CA ARG A 33 -7.73 7.18 -2.23
C ARG A 33 -8.96 6.45 -1.70
N GLN A 34 -8.99 5.12 -1.78
CA GLN A 34 -10.07 4.31 -1.22
C GLN A 34 -10.16 4.48 0.29
N LYS A 35 -9.04 4.50 1.01
CA LYS A 35 -9.03 4.75 2.46
C LYS A 35 -9.48 6.15 2.84
N LEU A 36 -9.12 7.16 2.04
CA LEU A 36 -9.58 8.55 2.24
C LEU A 36 -11.07 8.74 1.93
N ALA A 37 -11.69 7.87 1.12
CA ALA A 37 -13.12 7.95 0.84
C ALA A 37 -13.95 7.83 2.12
N ASP A 38 -13.54 6.94 3.04
CA ASP A 38 -14.20 6.68 4.32
C ASP A 38 -13.94 7.77 5.39
N VAL A 39 -12.98 8.67 5.16
CA VAL A 39 -12.60 9.71 6.13
C VAL A 39 -13.49 10.96 5.94
N PRO A 40 -14.18 11.46 6.97
CA PRO A 40 -15.06 12.63 6.88
C PRO A 40 -14.26 13.94 6.98
N VAL A 41 -13.46 14.24 5.96
CA VAL A 41 -12.68 15.49 5.83
C VAL A 41 -13.04 16.24 4.55
N ASP A 42 -12.73 17.53 4.52
CA ASP A 42 -12.98 18.40 3.37
C ASP A 42 -12.30 17.87 2.09
N PRO A 43 -12.95 17.97 0.91
CA PRO A 43 -12.36 17.52 -0.35
C PRO A 43 -11.00 18.15 -0.67
N ALA A 44 -10.76 19.41 -0.30
CA ALA A 44 -9.48 20.06 -0.55
C ALA A 44 -8.37 19.43 0.29
N THR A 45 -8.67 19.06 1.54
CA THR A 45 -7.72 18.34 2.41
C THR A 45 -7.41 16.95 1.88
N LYS A 46 -8.42 16.24 1.31
CA LYS A 46 -8.19 14.94 0.67
C LYS A 46 -7.25 15.06 -0.52
N GLU A 47 -7.46 16.07 -1.35
CA GLU A 47 -6.63 16.31 -2.54
C GLU A 47 -5.19 16.66 -2.15
N GLN A 48 -5.01 17.52 -1.15
CA GLN A 48 -3.69 17.84 -0.62
C GLN A 48 -2.97 16.60 -0.08
N ALA A 49 -3.67 15.77 0.71
CA ALA A 49 -3.11 14.53 1.23
C ALA A 49 -2.71 13.55 0.12
N MET A 50 -3.50 13.45 -0.95
CA MET A 50 -3.19 12.63 -2.12
C MET A 50 -1.91 13.09 -2.82
N GLN A 51 -1.76 14.39 -3.06
CA GLN A 51 -0.58 14.96 -3.71
C GLN A 51 0.69 14.75 -2.89
N THR A 52 0.62 14.95 -1.57
CA THR A 52 1.74 14.70 -0.67
C THR A 52 2.12 13.22 -0.62
N TYR A 53 1.12 12.34 -0.56
CA TYR A 53 1.32 10.89 -0.54
C TYR A 53 2.00 10.37 -1.82
N GLU A 54 1.52 10.81 -2.98
CA GLU A 54 2.09 10.41 -4.28
C GLU A 54 3.51 10.94 -4.45
N SER A 55 3.75 12.20 -4.09
CA SER A 55 5.08 12.82 -4.13
C SER A 55 6.07 12.07 -3.25
N PHE A 56 5.64 11.69 -2.05
CA PHE A 56 6.45 10.89 -1.12
C PHE A 56 6.77 9.51 -1.67
N LEU A 57 5.76 8.77 -2.16
CA LEU A 57 5.97 7.44 -2.70
C LEU A 57 6.85 7.44 -3.95
N SER A 58 6.73 8.46 -4.81
CA SER A 58 7.60 8.59 -5.98
C SER A 58 9.04 8.86 -5.60
N SER A 59 9.28 9.69 -4.57
CA SER A 59 10.63 9.97 -4.08
C SER A 59 11.27 8.76 -3.42
N PHE A 60 10.46 7.91 -2.77
CA PHE A 60 10.92 6.76 -1.99
C PHE A 60 10.69 5.42 -2.72
N TRP A 61 10.45 5.47 -4.03
CA TRP A 61 9.99 4.31 -4.79
C TRP A 61 11.03 3.20 -4.88
N ASP A 62 12.25 3.55 -5.30
CA ASP A 62 13.29 2.58 -5.62
C ASP A 62 13.99 1.97 -4.41
N GLU A 63 13.83 2.59 -3.23
CA GLU A 63 14.43 2.10 -1.98
C GLU A 63 13.59 0.98 -1.37
N ASP A 64 12.44 1.32 -0.80
CA ASP A 64 11.61 0.35 -0.07
C ASP A 64 10.19 0.24 -0.62
N ALA A 65 9.62 1.34 -1.14
CA ALA A 65 8.19 1.36 -1.43
C ALA A 65 7.78 0.41 -2.58
N LYS A 66 8.68 0.16 -3.53
CA LYS A 66 8.48 -0.82 -4.61
C LYS A 66 8.34 -2.26 -4.11
N TYR A 67 9.03 -2.61 -3.04
CA TYR A 67 9.10 -3.99 -2.54
C TYR A 67 8.00 -4.33 -1.53
N MET A 68 7.26 -3.32 -1.05
CA MET A 68 6.11 -3.55 -0.20
C MET A 68 5.10 -4.50 -0.88
N ASN A 69 4.66 -5.54 -0.18
CA ASN A 69 3.57 -6.37 -0.66
C ASN A 69 2.21 -5.65 -0.58
N TYR A 70 1.16 -6.32 -1.04
CA TYR A 70 -0.19 -5.74 -1.03
C TYR A 70 -0.68 -5.37 0.38
N ILE A 71 -0.47 -6.24 1.36
CA ILE A 71 -0.94 -6.04 2.73
C ILE A 71 -0.20 -4.88 3.39
N GLU A 72 1.11 -4.79 3.19
CA GLU A 72 1.95 -3.69 3.66
C GLU A 72 1.48 -2.36 3.06
N GLY A 73 1.24 -2.31 1.74
CA GLY A 73 0.70 -1.12 1.07
C GLY A 73 -0.64 -0.66 1.66
N VAL A 74 -1.56 -1.60 1.89
CA VAL A 74 -2.88 -1.29 2.48
C VAL A 74 -2.76 -0.81 3.93
N LYS A 75 -1.89 -1.41 4.73
CA LYS A 75 -1.63 -0.98 6.12
C LYS A 75 -1.02 0.41 6.17
N PHE A 76 -0.03 0.68 5.31
CA PHE A 76 0.59 1.99 5.18
C PHE A 76 -0.45 3.06 4.78
N ALA A 77 -1.22 2.82 3.73
CA ALA A 77 -2.30 3.70 3.29
C ALA A 77 -3.34 3.96 4.41
N GLY A 78 -3.74 2.92 5.14
CA GLY A 78 -4.66 3.05 6.27
C GLY A 78 -4.08 3.87 7.42
N ALA A 79 -2.80 3.69 7.74
CA ALA A 79 -2.12 4.48 8.77
C ALA A 79 -2.05 5.97 8.39
N CYS A 80 -1.72 6.28 7.13
CA CYS A 80 -1.75 7.65 6.62
C CYS A 80 -3.17 8.25 6.67
N ALA A 81 -4.19 7.49 6.27
CA ALA A 81 -5.57 7.96 6.33
C ALA A 81 -6.03 8.24 7.76
N ASN A 82 -5.58 7.45 8.74
CA ASN A 82 -5.85 7.69 10.16
C ASN A 82 -5.18 8.96 10.68
N VAL A 83 -4.01 9.34 10.18
CA VAL A 83 -3.37 10.64 10.52
C VAL A 83 -4.23 11.79 10.03
N VAL A 84 -4.70 11.71 8.79
CA VAL A 84 -5.62 12.71 8.21
C VAL A 84 -6.94 12.76 8.97
N ALA A 85 -7.49 11.60 9.37
CA ALA A 85 -8.72 11.52 10.15
C ALA A 85 -8.61 12.16 11.55
N LYS A 86 -7.40 12.20 12.14
CA LYS A 86 -7.13 12.89 13.41
C LYS A 86 -6.99 14.41 13.24
N GLY A 87 -7.09 14.93 12.02
CA GLY A 87 -6.95 16.35 11.72
C GLY A 87 -5.50 16.84 11.60
N SER A 88 -4.51 15.93 11.57
CA SER A 88 -3.12 16.27 11.36
C SER A 88 -2.77 16.29 9.87
N SER A 89 -1.99 17.29 9.43
CA SER A 89 -1.48 17.32 8.06
C SER A 89 -0.51 16.17 7.82
N LEU A 90 -0.62 15.53 6.66
CA LEU A 90 0.29 14.47 6.26
C LEU A 90 1.64 15.10 5.88
N THR A 91 2.70 14.81 6.64
CA THR A 91 4.07 15.25 6.32
C THR A 91 4.97 14.07 5.95
N ASN A 92 6.08 14.37 5.26
CA ASN A 92 7.04 13.35 4.83
C ASN A 92 7.68 12.63 6.03
N GLU A 93 7.93 13.36 7.12
CA GLU A 93 8.50 12.82 8.35
C GLU A 93 7.55 11.79 8.97
N ALA A 94 6.27 12.15 9.13
CA ALA A 94 5.26 11.27 9.68
C ALA A 94 5.10 9.98 8.84
N MET A 95 5.12 10.10 7.51
CA MET A 95 5.07 8.93 6.61
C MET A 95 6.31 8.04 6.74
N SER A 96 7.50 8.64 6.88
CA SER A 96 8.75 7.89 7.07
C SER A 96 8.77 7.14 8.40
N GLU A 97 8.23 7.72 9.47
CA GLU A 97 8.12 7.08 10.78
C GLU A 97 7.14 5.90 10.75
N ILE A 98 5.99 6.06 10.07
CA ILE A 98 5.03 4.97 9.87
C ILE A 98 5.69 3.80 9.15
N LEU A 99 6.45 4.05 8.08
CA LEU A 99 7.17 2.99 7.36
C LEU A 99 8.18 2.28 8.26
N LYS A 100 9.02 3.02 9.00
CA LYS A 100 10.00 2.43 9.94
C LYS A 100 9.32 1.57 11.00
N SER A 101 8.19 2.02 11.55
CA SER A 101 7.43 1.26 12.54
C SER A 101 6.91 -0.06 11.98
N GLN A 102 6.49 -0.08 10.71
CA GLN A 102 5.98 -1.28 10.06
C GLN A 102 7.11 -2.26 9.71
N THR A 103 8.28 -1.78 9.28
CA THR A 103 9.45 -2.62 9.02
C THR A 103 9.94 -3.32 10.29
N ALA A 104 9.94 -2.62 11.44
CA ALA A 104 10.36 -3.17 12.74
C ALA A 104 9.46 -4.30 13.27
N VAL A 105 8.17 -4.30 12.91
CA VAL A 105 7.21 -5.35 13.31
C VAL A 105 7.36 -6.61 12.46
N MET A 106 8.01 -6.54 11.29
CA MET A 106 8.06 -7.61 10.29
C MET A 106 9.45 -8.23 10.05
N THR A 107 10.49 -7.80 10.78
CA THR A 107 11.84 -8.40 10.76
C THR A 107 11.93 -9.78 11.44
N VAL A 108 10.81 -10.39 11.83
CA VAL A 108 10.75 -11.84 12.03
C VAL A 108 10.58 -12.50 10.66
N ARG A 109 11.67 -12.62 9.92
CA ARG A 109 11.79 -13.48 8.74
C ARG A 109 12.74 -14.63 9.03
#